data_AF-A0AAU8HJ65-F1
#
_entry.id   AF-A0AAU8HJ65-F1
#
_cell.length_a   1.000
_cell.length_b   1.000
_cell.length_c   1.000
_cell.angle_alpha   90.00
_cell.angle_beta   90.00
_cell.angle_gamma   90.00
#
_symmetry.space_group_name_H-M   'P 1'
#
loop_
_entity.id
_entity.type
_entity.pdbx_description
1 polymer ?
#
loop_
_entity_poly.entity_id
_entity_poly.type
_entity_poly.pdbx_seq_one_letter_code
_entity_poly.pdbx_strand_id
1 'polypeptide(L)'
;MNSHCYIGAANPHRAQLVHARFLLDGGHPAVVLPMLAAIWAGHARRDTRALVTAILACDWHHLDPHPTPTAGVGGQQPVPGVGMPLAPLPFDVPEPVSVFPLCHAGHLDAAWIYLIEQDTDTIRVYTEDGMCAGAYPLAGCLPSAPGYGLPRLCGLPTTGALP
;
A
#
# COMPACT_ATOMS: atom_id res chain seq x y z
N MET A 1 16.87 -11.62 -0.41
CA MET A 1 17.16 -10.41 0.39
C MET A 1 15.83 -9.84 0.81
N ASN A 2 15.52 -9.86 2.11
CA ASN A 2 14.32 -9.19 2.61
C ASN A 2 14.62 -7.70 2.61
N SER A 3 14.02 -6.98 1.69
CA SER A 3 14.09 -5.53 1.64
C SER A 3 13.08 -4.99 2.64
N HIS A 4 13.54 -4.73 3.87
CA HIS A 4 12.74 -4.06 4.90
C HIS A 4 12.20 -2.74 4.38
N CYS A 5 10.91 -2.49 4.58
CA CYS A 5 10.25 -1.29 4.07
C CYS A 5 9.34 -0.68 5.12
N TYR A 6 9.07 0.61 4.98
CA TYR A 6 8.11 1.32 5.82
C TYR A 6 6.95 1.85 4.98
N ILE A 7 5.74 1.76 5.51
CA ILE A 7 4.54 2.31 4.88
C ILE A 7 3.85 3.21 5.89
N GLY A 8 3.47 4.41 5.45
CA GLY A 8 2.95 5.41 6.36
C GLY A 8 2.25 6.57 5.68
N ALA A 9 2.10 7.64 6.44
CA ALA A 9 1.59 8.90 5.96
C ALA A 9 2.44 10.06 6.50
N ALA A 10 2.57 11.11 5.69
CA ALA A 10 3.13 12.36 6.16
C ALA A 10 2.12 13.05 7.11
N ASN A 11 2.63 13.69 8.16
CA ASN A 11 1.79 14.48 9.04
C ASN A 11 1.32 15.75 8.28
N PRO A 12 -0.01 15.99 8.15
CA PRO A 12 -0.52 17.12 7.37
C PRO A 12 -0.15 18.48 7.97
N HIS A 13 0.11 18.54 9.27
CA HIS A 13 0.54 19.76 9.95
C HIS A 13 2.05 19.94 9.97
N ARG A 14 2.81 18.89 9.69
CA ARG A 14 4.29 18.88 9.64
C ARG A 14 4.76 17.86 8.60
N ALA A 15 4.77 18.25 7.33
CA ALA A 15 5.11 17.36 6.21
C ALA A 15 6.50 16.68 6.34
N GLN A 16 7.39 17.22 7.18
CA GLN A 16 8.71 16.61 7.45
C GLN A 16 8.65 15.42 8.41
N LEU A 17 7.55 15.25 9.15
CA LEU A 17 7.40 14.25 10.20
C LEU A 17 6.45 13.17 9.71
N VAL A 18 6.97 11.95 9.65
CA VAL A 18 6.29 10.79 9.07
C VAL A 18 5.84 9.86 10.19
N HIS A 19 4.63 9.32 10.04
CA HIS A 19 4.14 8.21 10.83
C HIS A 19 4.16 6.98 9.93
N ALA A 20 4.88 5.93 10.30
CA ALA A 20 4.99 4.72 9.48
C ALA A 20 4.98 3.44 10.32
N ARG A 21 4.65 2.35 9.64
CA ARG A 21 4.69 0.97 10.11
C ARG A 21 5.63 0.16 9.25
N PHE A 22 6.25 -0.81 9.86
CA PHE A 22 7.18 -1.73 9.23
C PHE A 22 6.42 -2.77 8.39
N LEU A 23 6.99 -3.09 7.22
CA LEU A 23 6.55 -4.17 6.34
C LEU A 23 7.72 -5.14 6.16
N LEU A 24 7.56 -6.38 6.62
CA LEU A 24 8.62 -7.39 6.60
C LEU A 24 8.85 -7.98 5.20
N ASP A 25 7.78 -8.29 4.47
CA ASP A 25 7.81 -9.00 3.19
C ASP A 25 7.04 -8.26 2.08
N GLY A 26 7.49 -8.42 0.83
CA GLY A 26 6.87 -7.82 -0.34
C GLY A 26 7.20 -6.33 -0.57
N GLY A 27 8.28 -5.83 0.02
CA GLY A 27 8.62 -4.40 0.07
C GLY A 27 8.99 -3.70 -1.26
N HIS A 28 9.01 -4.39 -2.40
CA HIS A 28 9.39 -3.78 -3.69
C HIS A 28 8.26 -2.91 -4.28
N PRO A 29 8.53 -1.77 -4.94
CA PRO A 29 7.46 -0.86 -5.43
C PRO A 29 6.46 -1.52 -6.38
N ALA A 30 6.93 -2.42 -7.24
CA ALA A 30 6.07 -3.18 -8.16
C ALA A 30 5.06 -4.11 -7.44
N VAL A 31 5.25 -4.37 -6.15
CA VAL A 31 4.37 -5.20 -5.31
C VAL A 31 3.54 -4.32 -4.38
N VAL A 32 4.19 -3.42 -3.65
CA VAL A 32 3.52 -2.56 -2.64
C VAL A 32 2.52 -1.59 -3.28
N LEU A 33 2.87 -0.94 -4.39
CA LEU A 33 2.00 0.08 -5.01
C LEU A 33 0.66 -0.52 -5.46
N PRO A 34 0.60 -1.64 -6.20
CA PRO A 34 -0.67 -2.28 -6.54
C PRO A 34 -1.44 -2.81 -5.33
N MET A 35 -0.74 -3.33 -4.30
CA MET A 35 -1.38 -3.80 -3.06
C MET A 35 -2.09 -2.66 -2.32
N LEU A 36 -1.39 -1.53 -2.10
CA LEU A 36 -1.99 -0.37 -1.43
C LEU A 36 -3.18 0.17 -2.22
N ALA A 37 -3.09 0.22 -3.55
CA ALA A 37 -4.21 0.63 -4.39
C ALA A 37 -5.41 -0.34 -4.28
N ALA A 38 -5.18 -1.65 -4.24
CA ALA A 38 -6.22 -2.64 -4.09
C ALA A 38 -6.91 -2.57 -2.71
N ILE A 39 -6.13 -2.40 -1.63
CA ILE A 39 -6.64 -2.19 -0.27
C ILE A 39 -7.46 -0.89 -0.21
N TRP A 40 -6.94 0.18 -0.81
CA TRP A 40 -7.64 1.46 -0.91
C TRP A 40 -9.00 1.31 -1.59
N ALA A 41 -9.06 0.68 -2.77
CA ALA A 41 -10.31 0.53 -3.51
C ALA A 41 -11.29 -0.47 -2.86
N GLY A 42 -10.79 -1.56 -2.28
CA GLY A 42 -11.59 -2.63 -1.71
C GLY A 42 -11.97 -2.39 -0.25
N HIS A 43 -10.97 -2.44 0.64
CA HIS A 43 -11.17 -2.32 2.09
C HIS A 43 -11.55 -0.89 2.48
N ALA A 44 -10.78 0.09 2.01
CA ALA A 44 -10.99 1.49 2.38
C ALA A 44 -12.07 2.17 1.52
N ARG A 45 -12.66 1.49 0.53
CA ARG A 45 -13.72 2.02 -0.35
C ARG A 45 -13.37 3.36 -1.00
N ARG A 46 -12.11 3.52 -1.39
CA ARG A 46 -11.50 4.75 -1.95
C ARG A 46 -11.42 5.93 -0.96
N ASP A 47 -11.50 5.67 0.34
CA ASP A 47 -11.20 6.65 1.39
C ASP A 47 -9.72 6.52 1.81
N THR A 48 -8.92 7.51 1.45
CA THR A 48 -7.48 7.52 1.74
C THR A 48 -7.18 7.68 3.22
N ARG A 49 -8.05 8.32 3.99
CA ARG A 49 -7.91 8.40 5.46
C ARG A 49 -8.19 7.04 6.10
N ALA A 50 -9.18 6.32 5.61
CA ALA A 50 -9.44 4.95 6.05
C ALA A 50 -8.28 4.01 5.70
N LEU A 51 -7.67 4.17 4.51
CA LEU A 51 -6.45 3.44 4.14
C LEU A 51 -5.30 3.72 5.12
N VAL A 52 -4.99 5.00 5.38
CA VAL A 52 -3.91 5.37 6.32
C VAL A 52 -4.17 4.82 7.71
N THR A 53 -5.41 4.89 8.18
CA THR A 53 -5.81 4.36 9.49
C THR A 53 -5.59 2.85 9.55
N ALA A 54 -5.97 2.11 8.51
CA ALA A 54 -5.77 0.67 8.42
C ALA A 54 -4.28 0.31 8.43
N ILE A 55 -3.48 0.94 7.57
CA ILE A 55 -2.04 0.66 7.44
C ILE A 55 -1.26 1.00 8.72
N LEU A 56 -1.63 2.07 9.43
CA LEU A 56 -0.93 2.48 10.65
C LEU A 56 -1.34 1.70 11.92
N ALA A 57 -2.31 0.80 11.83
CA ALA A 57 -2.84 0.06 12.98
C ALA A 57 -1.80 -0.85 13.64
N CYS A 58 -0.94 -1.49 12.85
CA CYS A 58 0.11 -2.41 13.32
C CYS A 58 1.23 -2.51 12.28
N ASP A 59 2.32 -3.18 12.66
CA ASP A 59 3.33 -3.62 11.72
C ASP A 59 2.85 -4.84 10.93
N TRP A 60 3.34 -5.00 9.71
CA TRP A 60 2.83 -5.96 8.75
C TRP A 60 3.88 -6.99 8.40
N HIS A 61 3.50 -8.27 8.43
CA HIS A 61 4.31 -9.29 7.80
C HIS A 61 4.25 -9.12 6.28
N HIS A 62 3.06 -9.04 5.71
CA HIS A 62 2.83 -8.77 4.29
C HIS A 62 1.47 -8.10 4.10
N LEU A 63 1.33 -7.32 3.04
CA LEU A 63 0.05 -6.79 2.60
C LEU A 63 -0.62 -7.80 1.66
N ASP A 64 -1.92 -8.00 1.86
CA ASP A 64 -2.74 -8.84 1.00
C ASP A 64 -4.19 -8.32 1.04
N PRO A 65 -4.71 -7.77 -0.07
CA PRO A 65 -6.10 -7.34 -0.14
C PRO A 65 -7.11 -8.51 -0.07
N HIS A 66 -6.67 -9.76 -0.23
CA HIS A 66 -7.52 -10.95 -0.18
C HIS A 66 -6.88 -12.04 0.68
N PRO A 67 -6.63 -11.77 1.98
CA PRO A 67 -5.90 -12.71 2.81
C PRO A 67 -6.71 -13.99 2.96
N THR A 68 -6.10 -15.11 2.62
CA THR A 68 -6.73 -16.42 2.84
C THR A 68 -6.82 -16.64 4.36
N PRO A 69 -7.99 -16.94 4.92
CA PRO A 69 -8.13 -17.24 6.33
C PRO A 69 -7.44 -18.57 6.62
N THR A 70 -6.16 -18.52 6.92
CA THR A 70 -5.39 -19.65 7.44
C THR A 70 -5.53 -19.65 8.96
N ALA A 71 -5.57 -20.85 9.55
CA ALA A 71 -5.39 -20.98 10.99
C ALA A 71 -3.96 -20.50 11.30
N GLY A 72 -3.84 -19.25 11.74
CA GLY A 72 -2.55 -18.59 11.91
C GLY A 72 -1.63 -19.40 12.82
N VAL A 73 -0.41 -19.66 12.35
CA VAL A 73 0.65 -20.18 13.21
C VAL A 73 0.97 -19.09 14.23
N GLY A 74 0.89 -19.40 15.53
CA GLY A 74 1.17 -18.42 16.58
C GLY A 74 0.05 -17.42 16.90
N GLY A 75 -1.20 -17.69 16.49
CA GLY A 75 -2.35 -16.85 16.86
C GLY A 75 -2.48 -15.55 16.06
N GLN A 76 -1.69 -15.38 15.00
CA GLN A 76 -1.86 -14.26 14.07
C GLN A 76 -3.16 -14.42 13.28
N GLN A 77 -4.03 -13.42 13.35
CA GLN A 77 -5.25 -13.38 12.55
C GLN A 77 -5.07 -12.38 11.41
N PRO A 78 -5.30 -12.76 10.14
CA PRO A 78 -5.25 -11.81 9.04
C PRO A 78 -6.29 -10.70 9.24
N VAL A 79 -5.92 -9.47 8.93
CA VAL A 79 -6.83 -8.33 8.90
C VAL A 79 -7.54 -8.34 7.53
N PRO A 80 -8.86 -8.58 7.49
CA PRO A 80 -9.58 -8.75 6.23
C PRO A 80 -9.43 -7.54 5.32
N GLY A 81 -8.98 -7.78 4.09
CA GLY A 81 -8.82 -6.74 3.08
C GLY A 81 -7.54 -5.90 3.20
N VAL A 82 -6.64 -6.20 4.15
CA VAL A 82 -5.40 -5.43 4.36
C VAL A 82 -4.17 -6.33 4.31
N GLY A 83 -4.11 -7.39 5.11
CA GLY A 83 -2.96 -8.29 5.11
C GLY A 83 -2.75 -9.04 6.42
N MET A 84 -1.54 -9.56 6.60
CA MET A 84 -1.13 -10.30 7.79
C MET A 84 -0.33 -9.39 8.73
N PRO A 85 -0.81 -9.13 9.96
CA PRO A 85 -0.04 -8.36 10.94
C PRO A 85 1.20 -9.13 11.38
N LEU A 86 2.28 -8.42 11.70
CA LEU A 86 3.45 -9.00 12.33
C LEU A 86 3.10 -9.36 13.79
N ALA A 87 3.40 -10.59 14.22
CA ALA A 87 3.04 -11.05 15.56
C ALA A 87 3.77 -10.19 16.60
N PRO A 88 3.08 -9.65 17.61
CA PRO A 88 3.77 -9.09 18.76
C PRO A 88 4.56 -10.23 19.43
N LEU A 89 5.79 -9.95 19.86
CA LEU A 89 6.53 -10.92 20.64
C LEU A 89 5.75 -11.18 21.96
N PRO A 90 5.85 -12.37 22.56
CA PRO A 90 5.01 -12.79 23.69
C PRO A 90 5.13 -11.94 24.97
N PHE A 91 5.95 -10.88 24.95
CA PHE A 91 6.15 -9.94 26.06
C PHE A 91 5.97 -8.47 25.64
N ASP A 92 5.51 -8.18 24.41
CA ASP A 92 5.49 -6.83 23.88
C ASP A 92 4.22 -6.05 24.22
N VAL A 93 4.46 -4.86 24.78
CA VAL A 93 3.55 -3.72 24.70
C VAL A 93 3.34 -3.39 23.21
N PRO A 94 2.13 -3.01 22.75
CA PRO A 94 1.91 -2.65 21.35
C PRO A 94 2.98 -1.68 20.87
N GLU A 95 3.70 -2.05 19.83
CA GLU A 95 4.82 -1.24 19.34
C GLU A 95 4.27 0.12 18.88
N PRO A 96 4.81 1.25 19.41
CA PRO A 96 4.34 2.56 19.03
C PRO A 96 4.56 2.77 17.54
N VAL A 97 3.68 3.55 16.89
CA VAL A 97 3.88 3.96 15.50
C VAL A 97 5.25 4.64 15.39
N SER A 98 6.07 4.20 14.43
CA SER A 98 7.37 4.81 14.18
C SER A 98 7.16 6.22 13.67
N VAL A 99 7.70 7.19 14.42
CA VAL A 99 7.63 8.61 14.08
C VAL A 99 9.05 9.12 13.86
N PHE A 100 9.33 9.57 12.64
CA PHE A 100 10.67 10.07 12.30
C PHE A 100 10.61 11.25 11.30
N PRO A 101 11.61 12.14 11.34
CA PRO A 101 11.82 13.12 10.27
C PRO A 101 12.23 12.40 8.98
N LEU A 102 11.63 12.72 7.84
CA LEU A 102 11.96 12.09 6.56
C LEU A 102 13.43 12.28 6.17
N CYS A 103 14.06 13.39 6.59
CA CYS A 103 15.50 13.62 6.40
C CYS A 103 16.40 12.63 7.15
N HIS A 104 15.84 11.83 8.06
CA HIS A 104 16.55 10.76 8.77
C HIS A 104 16.23 9.35 8.23
N ALA A 105 15.58 9.25 7.06
CA ALA A 105 15.25 7.96 6.41
C ALA A 105 16.46 7.01 6.28
N GLY A 106 17.65 7.56 5.99
CA GLY A 106 18.89 6.79 5.87
C GLY A 106 19.33 6.04 7.13
N HIS A 107 18.73 6.33 8.29
CA HIS A 107 19.00 5.61 9.53
C HIS A 107 18.06 4.43 9.79
N LEU A 108 17.04 4.22 8.94
CA LEU A 108 16.01 3.20 9.16
C LEU A 108 16.38 1.80 8.63
N ASP A 109 17.52 1.67 7.95
CA ASP A 109 17.94 0.44 7.26
C ASP A 109 16.81 -0.13 6.36
N ALA A 110 16.10 0.78 5.68
CA ALA A 110 14.94 0.48 4.87
C ALA A 110 15.27 0.68 3.39
N ALA A 111 14.97 -0.32 2.56
CA ALA A 111 15.18 -0.22 1.12
C ALA A 111 14.18 0.77 0.47
N TRP A 112 12.95 0.80 0.99
CA TRP A 112 11.88 1.66 0.47
C TRP A 112 11.01 2.22 1.59
N ILE A 113 10.53 3.45 1.38
CA ILE A 113 9.55 4.11 2.25
C ILE A 113 8.39 4.60 1.38
N TYR A 114 7.17 4.21 1.76
CA TYR A 114 5.94 4.53 1.05
C TYR A 114 5.10 5.49 1.90
N LEU A 115 4.92 6.72 1.43
CA LEU A 115 4.13 7.73 2.12
C LEU A 115 2.83 8.01 1.36
N ILE A 116 1.70 7.75 2.01
CA ILE A 116 0.37 8.06 1.50
C ILE A 116 0.04 9.53 1.81
N GLU A 117 -0.21 10.31 0.78
CA GLU A 117 -0.65 11.71 0.87
C GLU A 117 -2.18 11.77 0.81
N GLN A 118 -2.80 12.08 1.94
CA GLN A 118 -4.27 12.07 2.08
C GLN A 118 -4.96 13.14 1.21
N ASP A 119 -4.34 14.29 1.01
CA ASP A 119 -4.95 15.41 0.28
C ASP A 119 -4.95 15.20 -1.25
N THR A 120 -4.09 14.31 -1.75
CA THR A 120 -3.87 14.13 -3.20
C THR A 120 -4.17 12.71 -3.67
N ASP A 121 -4.52 11.80 -2.76
CA ASP A 121 -4.69 10.37 -3.04
C ASP A 121 -3.47 9.77 -3.77
N THR A 122 -2.27 10.19 -3.37
CA THR A 122 -1.02 9.72 -3.96
C THR A 122 -0.16 8.94 -2.98
N ILE A 123 0.65 8.04 -3.51
CA ILE A 123 1.75 7.38 -2.79
C ILE A 123 3.05 7.98 -3.30
N ARG A 124 3.85 8.55 -2.40
CA ARG A 124 5.24 8.89 -2.68
C ARG A 124 6.16 7.76 -2.23
N VAL A 125 7.08 7.40 -3.10
CA VAL A 125 8.07 6.36 -2.86
C VAL A 125 9.41 7.02 -2.64
N TYR A 126 10.09 6.66 -1.57
CA TYR A 126 11.43 7.11 -1.26
C TYR A 126 12.39 5.92 -1.20
N THR A 127 13.61 6.15 -1.64
CA THR A 127 14.73 5.22 -1.50
C THR A 127 15.34 5.30 -0.10
N GLU A 128 16.26 4.38 0.21
CA GLU A 128 16.95 4.29 1.50
C GLU A 128 17.63 5.60 1.94
N ASP A 129 18.14 6.39 1.00
CA ASP A 129 18.77 7.69 1.25
C ASP A 129 17.76 8.83 1.50
N GLY A 130 16.46 8.53 1.51
CA GLY A 130 15.39 9.51 1.69
C GLY A 130 15.06 10.33 0.44
N MET A 131 15.63 9.98 -0.72
CA MET A 131 15.33 10.65 -1.98
C MET A 131 13.99 10.18 -2.55
N CYS A 132 13.18 11.11 -3.07
CA CYS A 132 11.91 10.77 -3.70
C CYS A 132 12.16 10.10 -5.05
N ALA A 133 11.81 8.82 -5.15
CA ALA A 133 11.91 8.03 -6.38
C ALA A 133 10.72 8.27 -7.33
N GLY A 134 9.55 8.61 -6.79
CA GLY A 134 8.36 8.86 -7.59
C GLY A 134 7.10 9.16 -6.78
N ALA A 135 6.08 9.67 -7.47
CA ALA A 135 4.75 9.92 -6.93
C ALA A 135 3.71 9.25 -7.83
N TYR A 136 2.81 8.48 -7.22
CA TYR A 136 1.88 7.61 -7.94
C TYR A 136 0.46 7.83 -7.42
N PRO A 137 -0.51 8.22 -8.26
CA PRO A 137 -1.91 8.26 -7.86
C PRO A 137 -2.40 6.85 -7.48
N LEU A 138 -3.10 6.71 -6.35
CA LEU A 138 -3.66 5.43 -5.90
C LEU A 138 -4.54 4.78 -6.99
N ALA A 139 -5.37 5.57 -7.66
CA ALA A 139 -6.19 5.11 -8.78
C ALA A 139 -5.36 4.59 -9.97
N GLY A 140 -4.18 5.19 -10.22
CA GLY A 140 -3.28 4.79 -11.30
C GLY A 140 -2.48 3.51 -10.99
N CYS A 141 -2.42 3.12 -9.71
CA CYS A 141 -1.75 1.90 -9.26
C CYS A 141 -2.67 0.69 -9.20
N LEU A 142 -3.98 0.85 -9.44
CA LEU A 142 -4.89 -0.28 -9.43
C LEU A 142 -4.47 -1.31 -10.49
N PRO A 143 -4.42 -2.60 -10.15
CA PRO A 143 -4.20 -3.62 -11.17
C PRO A 143 -5.31 -3.48 -12.21
N SER A 144 -4.92 -3.35 -13.48
CA SER A 144 -5.86 -3.46 -14.58
C SER A 144 -6.64 -4.75 -14.38
N ALA A 145 -7.98 -4.65 -14.35
CA ALA A 145 -8.82 -5.83 -14.23
C ALA A 145 -8.32 -6.88 -15.23
N PRO A 146 -8.17 -8.15 -14.84
CA PRO A 146 -7.78 -9.19 -15.79
C PRO A 146 -8.81 -9.13 -16.91
N GLY A 147 -8.36 -8.66 -18.07
CA GLY A 147 -9.21 -8.50 -19.22
C GLY A 147 -9.75 -9.87 -19.55
N TYR A 148 -11.05 -10.07 -19.32
CA TYR A 148 -11.80 -10.96 -20.19
C TYR A 148 -11.65 -10.36 -21.58
N GLY A 149 -10.67 -10.88 -22.32
CA GLY A 149 -10.45 -10.56 -23.71
C GLY A 149 -11.69 -10.96 -24.49
N LEU A 150 -12.60 -10.01 -24.67
CA LEU A 150 -13.37 -9.94 -25.90
C LEU A 150 -12.73 -8.84 -26.72
N PRO A 151 -12.16 -9.14 -27.91
CA PRO A 151 -11.83 -8.09 -28.84
C PRO A 151 -13.12 -7.31 -29.10
N ARG A 152 -13.10 -6.03 -28.74
CA ARG A 152 -14.07 -5.06 -29.23
C ARG A 152 -13.91 -5.07 -30.75
N LEU A 153 -14.75 -5.85 -31.44
CA LEU A 153 -14.99 -5.69 -32.86
C LEU A 153 -15.56 -4.28 -33.03
N CYS A 154 -14.67 -3.33 -33.31
CA CYS A 154 -15.04 -2.02 -33.79
C CYS A 154 -15.97 -2.19 -34.99
N GLY A 155 -17.03 -1.37 -34.97
CA GLY A 155 -18.20 -1.52 -35.82
C GLY A 155 -17.91 -1.71 -37.29
N LEU A 156 -18.59 -2.68 -37.88
CA LEU A 156 -18.94 -2.64 -39.29
C LEU A 156 -19.91 -1.46 -39.50
N PRO A 157 -19.63 -0.53 -40.44
CA PRO A 157 -20.59 0.49 -40.79
C PRO A 157 -21.81 -0.14 -41.47
N THR A 158 -22.99 0.15 -40.94
CA THR A 158 -24.28 -0.18 -41.56
C THR A 158 -24.47 0.73 -42.78
N THR A 159 -24.05 0.29 -43.95
CA THR A 159 -24.40 0.98 -45.20
C THR A 159 -25.82 0.57 -45.59
N GLY A 160 -26.79 1.39 -45.20
CA GLY A 160 -28.13 1.40 -45.78
C GLY A 160 -28.35 2.69 -46.54
N ALA A 161 -28.46 2.60 -47.87
CA ALA A 161 -29.17 3.59 -48.68
C ALA A 161 -29.57 2.95 -50.03
N LEU A 162 -30.86 2.60 -50.11
CA LEU A 162 -31.72 2.51 -51.30
C LEU A 162 -31.75 3.86 -52.05
N PRO A 163 -32.27 4.00 -53.28
CA PRO A 163 -33.34 3.21 -53.94
C PRO A 163 -32.94 2.32 -55.12
#